data_AF-A0A811KKC9-F1
#
_entry.id   AF-A0A811KKC9-F1
#
_cell.length_a   1.000
_cell.length_b   1.000
_cell.length_c   1.000
_cell.angle_alpha   90.00
_cell.angle_beta   90.00
_cell.angle_gamma   90.00
#
_symmetry.space_group_name_H-M   'P 1'
#
loop_
_entity.id
_entity.type
_entity.pdbx_description
1 polymer ?
#
loop_
_entity_poly.entity_id
_entity_poly.type
_entity_poly.pdbx_seq_one_letter_code
_entity_poly.pdbx_strand_id
1 'polypeptide(L)'
;MSADLVEQRAQFREKVGDVIPEELNTDFNVDRWILNYDKNVPQSVEKFKEYLGNRKALGFHDEKSLDNFYERPDVKEYHSLFSLSKLDSTWVNEHDNGIVFSETGIPEPSKAVKAMRVGDYLRVFFGYCEYFQKMVLEHERKPARSLMEFVFLI
;
A
#
# COMPACT_ATOMS: atom_id res chain seq x y z
N MET A 1 7.04 -15.15 17.60
CA MET A 1 7.63 -13.80 17.52
C MET A 1 8.66 -13.63 18.63
N SER A 2 9.82 -13.04 18.34
CA SER A 2 10.84 -12.76 19.36
C SER A 2 10.37 -11.66 20.31
N ALA A 3 10.69 -11.76 21.61
CA ALA A 3 10.37 -10.74 22.62
C ALA A 3 10.83 -9.33 22.20
N ASP A 4 11.95 -9.27 21.48
CA ASP A 4 12.54 -8.06 20.87
C ASP A 4 11.55 -7.27 19.99
N LEU A 5 10.70 -7.96 19.21
CA LEU A 5 9.80 -7.29 18.27
C LEU A 5 8.58 -6.67 18.99
N VAL A 6 8.17 -7.27 20.11
CA VAL A 6 7.08 -6.73 20.94
C VAL A 6 7.48 -5.36 21.53
N GLU A 7 8.71 -5.27 22.05
CA GLU A 7 9.24 -4.01 22.60
C GLU A 7 9.44 -2.96 21.49
N GLN A 8 10.00 -3.36 20.34
CA GLN A 8 10.22 -2.46 19.20
C GLN A 8 8.90 -1.87 18.67
N ARG A 9 7.82 -2.67 18.62
CA ARG A 9 6.48 -2.16 18.26
C ARG A 9 5.96 -1.11 19.24
N ALA A 10 6.15 -1.33 20.54
CA ALA A 10 5.73 -0.37 21.55
C ALA A 10 6.49 0.95 21.38
N GLN A 11 7.81 0.90 21.21
CA GLN A 11 8.65 2.07 20.94
C GLN A 11 8.27 2.79 19.63
N PHE A 12 7.98 2.03 18.57
CA PHE A 12 7.51 2.59 17.30
C PHE A 12 6.21 3.36 17.49
N ARG A 13 5.20 2.73 18.10
CA ARG A 13 3.88 3.33 18.36
C ARG A 13 3.99 4.57 19.23
N GLU A 14 4.80 4.53 20.28
CA GLU A 14 5.07 5.68 21.16
C GLU A 14 5.68 6.85 20.37
N LYS A 15 6.69 6.60 19.53
CA LYS A 15 7.42 7.65 18.79
C LYS A 15 6.65 8.22 17.61
N VAL A 16 5.77 7.43 17.00
CA VAL A 16 4.84 7.95 15.99
C VAL A 16 3.72 8.74 16.69
N GLY A 17 3.15 8.21 17.77
CA GLY A 17 2.09 8.82 18.57
C GLY A 17 0.70 8.64 17.95
N ASP A 18 -0.25 9.50 18.34
CA ASP A 18 -1.67 9.45 17.93
C ASP A 18 -1.93 9.75 16.44
N VAL A 19 -0.87 9.85 15.63
CA VAL A 19 -0.97 10.12 14.18
C VAL A 19 -1.07 8.86 13.34
N ILE A 20 -0.91 7.66 13.92
CA ILE A 20 -1.10 6.40 13.18
C ILE A 20 -2.60 6.21 12.92
N PRO A 21 -3.05 6.18 11.64
CA PRO A 21 -4.42 5.82 11.30
C PRO A 21 -4.76 4.40 11.76
N GLU A 22 -6.00 4.17 12.19
CA GLU A 22 -6.43 2.88 12.76
C GLU A 22 -6.24 1.71 11.77
N GLU A 23 -6.44 1.97 10.47
CA GLU A 23 -6.19 1.00 9.39
C GLU A 23 -4.74 0.58 9.29
N LEU A 24 -3.81 1.46 9.63
CA LEU A 24 -2.37 1.18 9.61
C LEU A 24 -1.84 0.63 10.93
N ASN A 25 -2.59 0.72 12.03
CA ASN A 25 -2.12 0.36 13.37
C ASN A 25 -2.30 -1.15 13.68
N THR A 26 -1.96 -2.02 12.73
CA THR A 26 -1.92 -3.47 12.97
C THR A 26 -0.52 -3.90 13.39
N ASP A 27 -0.43 -4.97 14.19
CA ASP A 27 0.85 -5.55 14.59
C ASP A 27 1.71 -5.94 13.38
N PHE A 28 1.11 -6.60 12.37
CA PHE A 28 1.80 -7.01 11.15
C PHE A 28 2.33 -5.82 10.34
N ASN A 29 1.56 -4.74 10.21
CA ASN A 29 1.99 -3.57 9.47
C ASN A 29 3.14 -2.86 10.18
N VAL A 30 3.04 -2.67 11.50
CA VAL A 30 4.13 -2.07 12.29
C VAL A 30 5.38 -2.94 12.20
N ASP A 31 5.25 -4.27 12.29
CA ASP A 31 6.36 -5.20 12.13
C ASP A 31 7.01 -5.07 10.75
N ARG A 32 6.22 -4.93 9.67
CA ARG A 32 6.73 -4.72 8.31
C ARG A 32 7.60 -3.47 8.21
N TRP A 33 7.17 -2.36 8.82
CA TRP A 33 7.98 -1.14 8.86
C TRP A 33 9.29 -1.33 9.63
N ILE A 34 9.24 -1.95 10.81
CA ILE A 34 10.43 -2.19 11.65
C ILE A 34 11.43 -3.12 10.93
N LEU A 35 10.93 -4.22 10.35
CA LEU A 35 11.77 -5.22 9.69
C LEU A 35 12.41 -4.70 8.40
N ASN A 36 11.72 -3.85 7.62
CA ASN A 36 12.25 -3.26 6.39
C ASN A 36 13.43 -2.30 6.63
N TYR A 37 13.66 -1.87 7.86
CA TYR A 37 14.82 -1.06 8.25
C TYR A 37 15.72 -1.79 9.26
N ASP A 38 15.85 -3.12 9.11
CA ASP A 38 16.76 -3.94 9.93
C ASP A 38 16.55 -3.77 11.44
N LYS A 39 15.29 -3.60 11.86
CA LYS A 39 14.88 -3.31 13.24
C LYS A 39 15.37 -1.98 13.82
N ASN A 40 15.82 -1.05 12.97
CA ASN A 40 16.13 0.33 13.36
C ASN A 40 14.82 1.12 13.57
N VAL A 41 14.30 1.11 14.80
CA VAL A 41 13.06 1.80 15.17
C VAL A 41 13.11 3.31 14.84
N PRO A 42 14.16 4.07 15.20
CA PRO A 42 14.26 5.49 14.82
C PRO A 42 14.07 5.76 13.32
N GLN A 43 14.78 5.01 12.47
CA GLN A 43 14.70 5.16 11.01
C GLN A 43 13.32 4.74 10.49
N SER A 44 12.75 3.66 11.03
CA SER A 44 11.41 3.19 10.67
C SER A 44 10.35 4.25 10.95
N VAL A 45 10.44 4.93 12.10
CA VAL A 45 9.51 6.00 12.49
C VAL A 45 9.62 7.20 11.55
N GLU A 46 10.85 7.61 11.19
CA GLU A 46 11.09 8.71 10.26
C GLU A 46 10.43 8.42 8.90
N LYS A 47 10.68 7.23 8.35
CA LYS A 47 10.12 6.82 7.05
C LYS A 47 8.62 6.60 7.07
N PHE A 48 8.08 6.12 8.18
CA PHE A 48 6.63 6.03 8.35
C PHE A 48 5.98 7.43 8.36
N LYS A 49 6.58 8.43 9.02
CA LYS A 49 6.07 9.80 9.03
C LYS A 49 6.14 10.45 7.64
N GLU A 50 7.20 10.21 6.88
CA GLU A 50 7.29 10.61 5.46
C GLU A 50 6.14 10.00 4.64
N TYR A 51 5.88 8.71 4.82
CA TYR A 51 4.77 8.01 4.16
C TYR A 51 3.40 8.61 4.51
N LEU A 52 3.12 8.91 5.79
CA LEU A 52 1.90 9.61 6.18
C LEU A 52 1.80 11.01 5.55
N GLY A 53 2.92 11.72 5.42
CA GLY A 53 3.00 12.99 4.71
C GLY A 53 2.60 12.87 3.24
N ASN A 54 3.10 11.84 2.55
CA ASN A 54 2.77 11.55 1.15
C ASN A 54 1.29 11.20 0.98
N ARG A 55 0.74 10.34 1.86
CA ARG A 55 -0.70 10.02 1.90
C ARG A 55 -1.53 11.29 2.00
N LYS A 56 -1.19 12.18 2.93
CA LYS A 56 -1.90 13.45 3.10
C LYS A 56 -1.81 14.34 1.87
N ALA A 57 -0.61 14.51 1.30
CA ALA A 57 -0.38 15.35 0.13
C ALA A 57 -1.14 14.87 -1.12
N LEU A 58 -1.28 13.55 -1.29
CA LEU A 58 -1.94 12.95 -2.46
C LEU A 58 -3.45 12.69 -2.26
N GLY A 59 -3.97 12.92 -1.04
CA GLY A 59 -5.39 12.77 -0.70
C GLY A 59 -5.79 11.38 -0.20
N PHE A 60 -4.84 10.56 0.22
CA PHE A 60 -5.02 9.19 0.75
C PHE A 60 -4.96 9.11 2.29
N HIS A 61 -5.22 10.21 3.00
CA HIS A 61 -5.21 10.22 4.47
C HIS A 61 -6.51 9.70 5.10
N ASP A 62 -7.58 9.56 4.31
CA ASP A 62 -8.87 9.01 4.72
C ASP A 62 -8.99 7.58 4.19
N GLU A 63 -9.42 6.62 5.01
CA GLU A 63 -9.68 5.23 4.60
C GLU A 63 -10.67 5.12 3.44
N LYS A 64 -11.60 6.08 3.33
CA LYS A 64 -12.61 6.16 2.27
C LYS A 64 -12.08 6.75 0.97
N SER A 65 -10.86 7.30 0.96
CA SER A 65 -10.22 7.85 -0.26
C SER A 65 -10.03 6.80 -1.37
N LEU A 66 -10.10 5.53 -1.00
CA LEU A 66 -9.96 4.35 -1.86
C LEU A 66 -11.31 3.71 -2.21
N ASP A 67 -12.43 4.21 -1.68
CA ASP A 67 -13.74 3.67 -2.00
C ASP A 67 -14.06 3.94 -3.47
N ASN A 68 -14.58 2.91 -4.16
CA ASN A 68 -14.83 2.96 -5.61
C ASN A 68 -13.58 3.35 -6.42
N PHE A 69 -12.38 2.90 -6.00
CA PHE A 69 -11.11 3.28 -6.62
C PHE A 69 -11.12 3.19 -8.16
N TYR A 70 -11.59 2.06 -8.70
CA TYR A 70 -11.68 1.84 -10.17
C TYR A 70 -12.73 2.68 -10.89
N GLU A 71 -13.66 3.33 -10.17
CA GLU A 71 -14.67 4.22 -10.73
C GLU A 71 -14.14 5.65 -10.92
N ARG A 72 -13.02 6.00 -10.27
CA ARG A 72 -12.48 7.36 -10.30
C ARG A 72 -12.04 7.75 -11.72
N PRO A 73 -12.29 9.00 -12.15
CA PRO A 73 -11.95 9.44 -13.51
C PRO A 73 -10.46 9.30 -13.85
N ASP A 74 -9.57 9.63 -12.92
CA ASP A 74 -8.11 9.53 -13.09
C ASP A 74 -7.65 8.08 -13.26
N VAL A 75 -8.23 7.15 -12.51
CA VAL A 75 -7.97 5.70 -12.62
C VAL A 75 -8.53 5.14 -13.93
N LYS A 76 -9.71 5.60 -14.38
CA LYS A 76 -10.29 5.22 -15.68
C LYS A 76 -9.43 5.70 -16.85
N GLU A 77 -8.91 6.92 -16.78
CA GLU A 77 -7.97 7.46 -17.77
C GLU A 77 -6.67 6.66 -17.80
N TYR A 78 -6.13 6.31 -16.62
CA TYR A 78 -4.97 5.41 -16.51
C TYR A 78 -5.22 4.07 -17.21
N HIS A 79 -6.34 3.42 -16.95
CA HIS A 79 -6.72 2.18 -17.61
C HIS A 79 -6.94 2.29 -19.14
N SER A 80 -7.14 3.50 -19.67
CA SER A 80 -7.21 3.70 -21.13
C SER A 80 -5.82 3.66 -21.79
N LEU A 81 -4.76 3.91 -21.01
CA LEU A 81 -3.37 3.94 -21.47
C LEU A 81 -2.61 2.66 -21.11
N PHE A 82 -2.95 2.05 -19.98
CA PHE A 82 -2.28 0.88 -19.43
C PHE A 82 -3.28 -0.27 -19.23
N SER A 83 -2.92 -1.49 -19.66
CA SER A 83 -3.73 -2.67 -19.36
C SER A 83 -3.27 -3.27 -18.02
N LEU A 84 -4.11 -3.13 -17.00
CA LEU A 84 -3.85 -3.65 -15.65
C LEU A 84 -4.99 -4.56 -15.20
N SER A 85 -4.64 -5.62 -14.46
CA SER A 85 -5.62 -6.39 -13.69
C SER A 85 -6.36 -5.49 -12.69
N LYS A 86 -7.67 -5.71 -12.56
CA LYS A 86 -8.49 -5.09 -11.51
C LYS A 86 -8.65 -6.09 -10.37
N LEU A 87 -7.90 -5.86 -9.30
CA LEU A 87 -7.91 -6.74 -8.13
C LEU A 87 -9.14 -6.49 -7.27
N ASP A 88 -9.66 -7.58 -6.72
CA ASP A 88 -10.63 -7.55 -5.63
C ASP A 88 -10.20 -8.49 -4.51
N SER A 89 -10.94 -8.47 -3.40
CA SER A 89 -10.63 -9.23 -2.19
C SER A 89 -10.71 -10.75 -2.33
N THR A 90 -11.13 -11.26 -3.48
CA THR A 90 -11.18 -12.70 -3.79
C THR A 90 -9.88 -13.22 -4.42
N TRP A 91 -8.97 -12.33 -4.84
CA TRP A 91 -7.74 -12.68 -5.56
C TRP A 91 -6.56 -13.01 -4.65
N VAL A 92 -6.82 -13.36 -3.39
CA VAL A 92 -5.78 -13.79 -2.46
C VAL A 92 -5.57 -15.30 -2.61
N ASN A 93 -4.34 -15.68 -2.98
CA ASN A 93 -3.95 -17.08 -3.05
C ASN A 93 -4.00 -17.72 -1.65
N GLU A 94 -4.79 -18.77 -1.47
CA GLU A 94 -4.95 -19.42 -0.17
C GLU A 94 -3.72 -20.23 0.28
N HIS A 95 -2.79 -20.51 -0.63
CA HIS A 95 -1.58 -21.29 -0.34
C HIS A 95 -0.47 -20.48 0.31
N ASP A 96 -0.23 -19.25 -0.14
CA ASP A 96 0.86 -18.37 0.31
C ASP A 96 0.38 -17.00 0.78
N ASN A 97 -0.93 -16.72 0.71
CA ASN A 97 -1.53 -15.42 0.98
C ASN A 97 -0.95 -14.30 0.11
N GLY A 98 -0.58 -14.63 -1.13
CA GLY A 98 -0.13 -13.67 -2.13
C GLY A 98 -1.29 -13.00 -2.87
N ILE A 99 -1.11 -11.73 -3.24
CA ILE A 99 -1.90 -11.07 -4.28
C ILE A 99 -1.00 -10.90 -5.51
N VAL A 100 -1.51 -11.31 -6.68
CA VAL A 100 -0.81 -11.16 -7.96
C VAL A 100 -1.63 -10.28 -8.89
N PHE A 101 -1.01 -9.22 -9.39
CA PHE A 101 -1.55 -8.42 -10.49
C PHE A 101 -0.49 -8.24 -11.57
N SER A 102 -0.98 -8.01 -12.78
CA SER A 102 -0.14 -7.77 -13.95
C SER A 102 -0.50 -6.42 -14.54
N GLU A 103 0.53 -5.65 -14.85
CA GLU A 103 0.47 -4.49 -15.71
C GLU A 103 1.24 -4.84 -16.98
N THR A 104 0.57 -4.87 -18.14
CA THR A 104 1.30 -5.08 -19.39
C THR A 104 2.03 -3.80 -19.79
N GLY A 105 3.21 -3.95 -20.39
CA GLY A 105 3.93 -2.82 -20.95
C GLY A 105 3.10 -1.99 -21.94
N ILE A 106 3.42 -0.70 -22.02
CA ILE A 106 2.76 0.24 -22.93
C ILE A 106 3.23 -0.07 -24.35
N PRO A 107 2.33 -0.38 -25.31
CA PRO A 107 2.72 -0.64 -26.69
C PRO A 107 3.45 0.56 -27.33
N GLU A 108 3.08 1.78 -26.91
CA GLU A 108 3.66 3.04 -27.38
C GLU A 108 3.98 4.00 -26.22
N PRO A 109 5.13 3.85 -25.54
CA PRO A 109 5.49 4.66 -24.38
C PRO A 109 5.48 6.17 -24.65
N SER A 110 5.82 6.57 -25.88
CA SER A 110 5.83 7.97 -26.32
C SER A 110 4.43 8.60 -26.38
N LYS A 111 3.37 7.81 -26.55
CA LYS A 111 1.98 8.28 -26.48
C LYS A 111 1.53 8.46 -25.03
N ALA A 112 1.90 7.54 -24.15
CA ALA A 112 1.55 7.63 -22.72
C ALA A 112 2.16 8.87 -22.05
N VAL A 113 3.44 9.17 -22.29
CA VAL A 113 4.12 10.36 -21.74
C VAL A 113 3.51 11.68 -22.26
N LYS A 114 2.87 11.67 -23.44
CA LYS A 114 2.15 12.83 -23.97
C LYS A 114 0.71 12.93 -23.47
N ALA A 115 0.09 11.80 -23.13
CA ALA A 115 -1.29 11.72 -22.71
C ALA A 115 -1.48 12.09 -21.23
N MET A 116 -0.49 11.80 -20.37
CA MET A 116 -0.61 11.99 -18.93
C MET A 116 0.57 12.78 -18.36
N ARG A 117 0.30 13.70 -17.43
CA ARG A 117 1.36 14.38 -16.68
C ARG A 117 1.98 13.42 -15.70
N VAL A 118 3.30 13.54 -15.48
CA VAL A 118 4.03 12.69 -14.52
C VAL A 118 3.42 12.75 -13.12
N GLY A 119 2.95 13.92 -12.67
CA GLY A 119 2.28 14.06 -11.38
C GLY A 119 0.98 13.26 -11.28
N ASP A 120 0.19 13.22 -12.35
CA ASP A 120 -1.07 12.46 -12.41
C ASP A 120 -0.79 10.95 -12.43
N TYR A 121 0.23 10.53 -13.20
CA TYR A 121 0.74 9.15 -13.19
C TYR A 121 1.15 8.70 -11.79
N LEU A 122 2.04 9.47 -11.14
CA LEU A 122 2.55 9.14 -9.80
C LEU A 122 1.43 9.10 -8.75
N ARG A 123 0.44 9.99 -8.86
CA ARG A 123 -0.72 9.99 -7.97
C ARG A 123 -1.57 8.74 -8.13
N VAL A 124 -1.87 8.34 -9.37
CA VAL A 124 -2.66 7.13 -9.63
C VAL A 124 -1.89 5.88 -9.21
N PHE A 125 -0.60 5.80 -9.55
CA PHE A 125 0.28 4.70 -9.16
C PHE A 125 0.36 4.55 -7.63
N PHE A 126 0.60 5.65 -6.90
CA PHE A 126 0.56 5.65 -5.44
C PHE A 126 -0.81 5.20 -4.90
N GLY A 127 -1.89 5.61 -5.57
CA GLY A 127 -3.25 5.16 -5.24
C GLY A 127 -3.43 3.65 -5.39
N TYR A 128 -2.83 3.01 -6.39
CA TYR A 128 -2.83 1.56 -6.51
C TYR A 128 -2.07 0.91 -5.35
N CYS A 129 -0.88 1.41 -5.00
CA CYS A 129 -0.15 0.91 -3.84
C CYS A 129 -0.98 0.98 -2.55
N GLU A 130 -1.68 2.11 -2.32
CA GLU A 130 -2.57 2.28 -1.18
C GLU A 130 -3.79 1.34 -1.23
N TYR A 131 -4.38 1.14 -2.41
CA TYR A 131 -5.49 0.21 -2.61
C TYR A 131 -5.08 -1.23 -2.30
N PHE A 132 -3.90 -1.66 -2.76
CA PHE A 132 -3.36 -2.98 -2.47
C PHE A 132 -3.01 -3.16 -0.99
N GLN A 133 -2.38 -2.15 -0.40
CA GLN A 133 -2.09 -2.14 1.03
C GLN A 133 -3.38 -2.25 1.87
N LYS A 134 -4.46 -1.54 1.50
CA LYS A 134 -5.77 -1.66 2.15
C LYS A 134 -6.28 -3.11 2.12
N MET A 135 -6.23 -3.78 0.97
CA MET A 135 -6.64 -5.19 0.86
C MET A 135 -5.80 -6.13 1.74
N VAL A 136 -4.49 -5.91 1.80
CA VAL A 136 -3.58 -6.66 2.70
C VAL A 136 -3.99 -6.48 4.16
N LEU A 137 -4.20 -5.23 4.59
CA LEU A 137 -4.55 -4.91 5.98
C LEU A 137 -5.94 -5.45 6.36
N GLU A 138 -6.92 -5.35 5.47
CA GLU A 138 -8.25 -5.94 5.66
C GLU A 138 -8.21 -7.45 5.81
N HIS A 139 -7.30 -8.12 5.12
CA HIS A 139 -7.10 -9.56 5.22
C HIS A 139 -6.41 -9.95 6.53
N GLU A 140 -5.34 -9.25 6.91
CA GLU A 140 -4.58 -9.46 8.15
C GLU A 140 -5.44 -9.24 9.41
N ARG A 141 -6.49 -8.43 9.32
CA ARG A 141 -7.47 -8.21 10.40
C ARG A 141 -8.39 -9.41 10.66
N LYS A 142 -8.45 -10.40 9.76
CA LYS A 142 -9.36 -11.55 9.91
C LYS A 142 -8.81 -12.55 10.94
N PRO A 143 -9.64 -13.11 11.86
CA PRO A 143 -9.18 -13.88 13.03
C PRO A 143 -8.37 -15.16 12.77
N ALA A 144 -8.27 -15.62 11.52
CA ALA A 144 -7.73 -16.93 11.16
C ALA A 144 -6.61 -16.89 10.11
N ARG A 145 -6.00 -15.72 9.82
CA ARG A 145 -5.05 -15.59 8.71
C ARG A 145 -3.69 -15.04 9.12
N SER A 146 -2.69 -15.42 8.32
CA SER A 146 -1.26 -15.13 8.47
C SER A 146 -0.84 -13.88 7.70
N LEU A 147 0.42 -13.47 7.87
CA LEU A 147 1.08 -12.42 7.11
C LEU A 147 0.83 -12.60 5.59
N MET A 148 0.45 -11.51 4.93
CA MET A 148 0.34 -11.47 3.47
C MET A 148 1.60 -10.91 2.82
N GLU A 149 1.96 -11.48 1.67
CA GLU A 149 3.03 -11.01 0.81
C GLU A 149 2.46 -10.39 -0.48
N PHE A 150 3.11 -9.34 -0.96
CA PHE A 150 2.69 -8.63 -2.15
C PHE A 150 3.67 -8.93 -3.29
N VAL A 151 3.19 -9.49 -4.40
CA VAL A 151 4.00 -9.80 -5.56
C VAL A 151 3.54 -8.95 -6.74
N PHE A 152 4.41 -8.03 -7.17
CA PHE A 152 4.19 -7.25 -8.38
C PHE A 152 4.86 -7.94 -9.58
N LEU A 153 4.08 -8.30 -10.60
CA LEU A 153 4.58 -8.82 -11.87
C LEU A 153 4.47 -7.75 -12.95
N ILE A 154 5.63 -7.33 -13.48
CA ILE A 154 5.78 -6.46 -14.67
C ILE A 154 6.06 -7.36 -15.88
#